data_AF-A0A3A0FY31-F1
#
_entry.id   AF-A0A3A0FY31-F1
#
_cell.length_a   1.000
_cell.length_b   1.000
_cell.length_c   1.000
_cell.angle_alpha   90.00
_cell.angle_beta   90.00
_cell.angle_gamma   90.00
#
_symmetry.space_group_name_H-M   'P 1'
#
loop_
_entity.id
_entity.type
_entity.pdbx_description
1 polymer ?
#
loop_
_entity_poly.entity_id
_entity_poly.type
_entity_poly.pdbx_seq_one_letter_code
_entity_poly.pdbx_strand_id
1 'polypeptide(L)'
;MNPINKDTILCLSLAARPSNFGTSFHNYLYQQLGLDYIYKAVNPGALEDAVRGIRGLRIRGCGVSMPFKEEVIPMLDKLDPSAAR
;
A
#
# COMPACT_ATOMS: atom_id res chain seq x y z
N MET A 1 -12.46 15.11 1.42
CA MET A 1 -11.15 14.67 1.95
C MET A 1 -10.74 15.59 3.06
N ASN A 2 -10.33 15.02 4.19
CA ASN A 2 -9.69 15.79 5.25
C ASN A 2 -8.41 16.44 4.67
N PRO A 3 -8.04 17.66 5.08
CA PRO A 3 -6.78 18.25 4.69
C PRO A 3 -5.62 17.33 5.08
N ILE A 4 -4.78 17.00 4.09
CA ILE A 4 -3.57 16.19 4.33
C ILE A 4 -2.59 17.05 5.14
N ASN A 5 -2.01 16.46 6.18
CA ASN A 5 -1.06 17.11 7.07
C ASN A 5 0.12 16.17 7.38
N LYS A 6 1.08 16.62 8.20
CA LYS A 6 2.31 15.86 8.51
C LYS A 6 2.07 14.55 9.28
N ASP A 7 0.91 14.43 9.93
CA ASP A 7 0.52 13.28 10.74
C ASP A 7 -0.36 12.29 9.94
N THR A 8 -0.78 12.65 8.72
CA THR A 8 -1.56 11.79 7.84
C THR A 8 -0.80 10.52 7.48
N ILE A 9 -1.45 9.37 7.67
CA ILE A 9 -0.83 8.06 7.46
C ILE A 9 -1.06 7.58 6.03
N LEU A 10 0.01 7.19 5.34
CA LEU A 10 -0.05 6.65 3.99
C LEU A 10 -0.25 5.13 4.00
N CYS A 11 -1.21 4.68 3.20
CA CYS A 11 -1.37 3.32 2.70
C CYS A 11 -1.27 3.32 1.16
N LEU A 12 -0.85 2.21 0.55
CA LEU A 12 -0.70 2.14 -0.90
C LEU A 12 -1.02 0.77 -1.48
N SER A 13 -0.95 0.65 -2.80
CA SER A 13 -0.79 -0.64 -3.49
C SER A 13 0.25 -0.62 -4.59
N LEU A 14 0.86 -1.78 -4.85
CA LEU A 14 1.78 -2.05 -5.94
C LEU A 14 1.13 -2.96 -6.98
N ALA A 15 1.12 -2.54 -8.25
CA ALA A 15 0.61 -3.32 -9.38
C ALA A 15 1.25 -2.84 -10.69
N ALA A 16 1.51 -3.74 -11.64
CA ALA A 16 2.03 -3.33 -12.95
C ALA A 16 1.04 -2.45 -13.73
N ARG A 17 -0.26 -2.65 -13.49
CA ARG A 17 -1.36 -1.83 -14.04
C ARG A 17 -2.28 -1.37 -12.91
N PRO A 18 -1.97 -0.24 -12.25
CA PRO A 18 -2.78 0.30 -11.16
C PRO A 18 -4.21 0.63 -11.61
N SER A 19 -5.17 0.49 -10.70
CA SER A 19 -6.57 0.91 -10.91
C SER A 19 -7.03 1.89 -9.83
N ASN A 20 -8.14 2.57 -10.08
CA ASN A 20 -8.73 3.52 -9.13
C ASN A 20 -9.58 2.86 -8.05
N PHE A 21 -9.93 1.57 -8.17
CA PHE A 21 -10.88 0.94 -7.25
C PHE A 21 -10.43 1.03 -5.79
N GLY A 22 -9.22 0.53 -5.47
CA GLY A 22 -8.69 0.57 -4.10
C GLY A 22 -8.48 2.01 -3.60
N THR A 23 -7.96 2.89 -4.46
CA THR A 23 -7.80 4.32 -4.16
C THR A 23 -9.14 4.97 -3.78
N SER A 24 -10.19 4.79 -4.57
CA SER A 24 -11.50 5.36 -4.27
C SER A 24 -12.14 4.72 -3.03
N PHE A 25 -12.09 3.40 -2.93
CA PHE A 25 -12.71 2.64 -1.85
C PHE A 25 -12.11 2.99 -0.48
N HIS A 26 -10.79 2.92 -0.35
CA HIS A 26 -10.13 3.21 0.93
C HIS A 26 -10.26 4.66 1.33
N ASN A 27 -10.04 5.62 0.42
CA ASN A 27 -10.17 7.05 0.77
C ASN A 27 -11.62 7.43 1.10
N TYR A 28 -12.62 6.82 0.45
CA TYR A 28 -14.01 6.98 0.85
C TYR A 28 -14.23 6.54 2.30
N LEU A 29 -13.77 5.34 2.67
CA LEU A 29 -13.90 4.82 4.03
C LEU A 29 -13.09 5.63 5.06
N TYR A 30 -11.88 6.07 4.74
CA TYR A 30 -11.10 6.94 5.62
C TYR A 30 -11.85 8.23 5.93
N GLN A 31 -12.51 8.82 4.93
CA GLN A 31 -13.37 9.98 5.14
C GLN A 31 -14.61 9.65 5.98
N GLN A 32 -15.32 8.55 5.69
CA GLN A 32 -16.52 8.17 6.45
C GLN A 32 -16.22 7.84 7.92
N LEU A 33 -15.03 7.31 8.20
CA LEU A 33 -14.62 6.91 9.54
C LEU A 33 -13.81 7.97 10.29
N GLY A 34 -13.56 9.14 9.68
CA GLY A 34 -12.76 10.20 10.30
C GLY A 34 -11.30 9.82 10.55
N LEU A 35 -10.74 8.92 9.73
CA LEU A 35 -9.36 8.46 9.86
C LEU A 35 -8.42 9.38 9.07
N ASP A 36 -7.32 9.81 9.69
CA ASP A 36 -6.28 10.62 9.05
C ASP A 36 -5.34 9.74 8.21
N TYR A 37 -5.90 9.17 7.13
CA TYR A 37 -5.23 8.26 6.22
C TYR A 37 -5.45 8.68 4.77
N ILE A 38 -4.50 8.34 3.91
CA ILE A 38 -4.66 8.37 2.46
C ILE A 38 -4.26 7.04 1.83
N TYR A 39 -4.94 6.65 0.76
CA TYR A 39 -4.60 5.47 -0.05
C TYR A 39 -4.18 5.87 -1.47
N LYS A 40 -3.11 5.28 -2.00
CA LYS A 40 -2.69 5.50 -3.40
C LYS A 40 -2.17 4.24 -4.07
N ALA A 41 -2.69 3.92 -5.26
CA ALA A 41 -2.11 2.90 -6.12
C ALA A 41 -0.87 3.42 -6.89
N VAL A 42 0.15 2.57 -7.03
CA VAL A 42 1.46 2.86 -7.63
C VAL A 42 1.93 1.69 -8.51
N ASN A 43 2.54 2.00 -9.65
CA ASN A 43 3.36 1.04 -10.39
C ASN A 43 4.83 1.24 -9.95
N PRO A 44 5.45 0.31 -9.22
CA PRO A 44 6.84 0.46 -8.81
C PRO A 44 7.78 0.39 -10.01
N GLY A 45 8.85 1.20 -10.01
CA GLY A 45 9.93 1.06 -10.98
C GLY A 45 10.75 -0.21 -10.74
N ALA A 46 11.20 -0.40 -9.50
CA ALA A 46 11.82 -1.63 -9.01
C ALA A 46 11.12 -2.08 -7.72
N LEU A 47 10.74 -3.35 -7.62
CA LEU A 47 9.97 -3.87 -6.49
C LEU A 47 10.76 -3.77 -5.17
N GLU A 48 12.03 -4.18 -5.18
CA GLU A 48 12.88 -4.12 -3.98
C GLU A 48 13.00 -2.69 -3.42
N ASP A 49 13.22 -1.70 -4.30
CA ASP A 49 13.34 -0.31 -3.89
C ASP A 49 12.00 0.25 -3.38
N ALA A 50 10.89 -0.18 -3.98
CA ALA A 50 9.57 0.16 -3.47
C ALA A 50 9.34 -0.42 -2.06
N VAL A 51 9.72 -1.67 -1.81
CA VAL A 51 9.60 -2.30 -0.48
C VAL A 51 10.54 -1.64 0.53
N ARG A 52 11.79 -1.33 0.15
CA ARG A 52 12.71 -0.54 0.97
C ARG A 52 12.14 0.84 1.29
N GLY A 53 11.53 1.50 0.31
CA GLY A 53 10.86 2.80 0.47
C GLY A 53 9.66 2.74 1.41
N ILE A 54 8.83 1.70 1.31
CA ILE A 54 7.72 1.43 2.25
C ILE A 54 8.24 1.37 3.69
N ARG A 55 9.34 0.63 3.91
CA ARG A 55 9.99 0.53 5.23
C ARG A 55 10.60 1.87 5.67
N GLY A 56 11.38 2.52 4.80
CA GLY A 56 12.11 3.76 5.12
C GLY A 56 11.22 4.97 5.38
N LEU A 57 10.07 5.06 4.70
CA LEU A 57 9.08 6.14 4.86
C LEU A 57 8.01 5.83 5.89
N ARG A 58 8.08 4.67 6.57
CA ARG A 58 7.12 4.23 7.58
C ARG A 58 5.68 4.16 7.05
N ILE A 59 5.51 3.73 5.81
CA ILE A 59 4.20 3.54 5.18
C ILE A 59 3.47 2.40 5.90
N ARG A 60 2.20 2.62 6.28
CA ARG A 60 1.50 1.74 7.21
C ARG A 60 1.10 0.40 6.59
N GLY A 61 0.67 0.41 5.34
CA GLY A 61 0.17 -0.78 4.66
C GLY A 61 0.29 -0.70 3.15
N CYS A 62 0.53 -1.85 2.51
CA CYS A 62 0.72 -1.97 1.08
C CYS A 62 -0.06 -3.18 0.55
N GLY A 63 -1.06 -2.95 -0.29
CA GLY A 63 -1.67 -4.01 -1.09
C GLY A 63 -0.73 -4.44 -2.22
N VAL A 64 -0.66 -5.74 -2.53
CA VAL A 64 0.18 -6.25 -3.62
C VAL A 64 -0.69 -6.98 -4.64
N SER A 65 -0.55 -6.60 -5.91
CA SER A 65 -1.24 -7.22 -7.04
C SER A 65 -0.25 -7.73 -8.08
N MET A 66 -0.76 -8.33 -9.14
CA MET A 66 0.07 -8.91 -10.20
C MET A 66 1.00 -7.87 -10.84
N PRO A 67 2.24 -8.26 -11.19
CA PRO A 67 2.83 -9.59 -11.04
C PRO A 67 3.57 -9.82 -9.71
N PHE A 68 3.50 -8.88 -8.76
CA PHE A 68 4.43 -8.81 -7.64
C PHE A 68 4.10 -9.69 -6.43
N LYS A 69 3.00 -10.47 -6.48
CA LYS A 69 2.48 -11.19 -5.29
C LYS A 69 3.45 -12.21 -4.72
N GLU A 70 4.14 -12.94 -5.58
CA GLU A 70 5.13 -13.95 -5.16
C GLU A 70 6.51 -13.31 -5.00
N GLU A 71 6.87 -12.42 -5.93
CA GLU A 71 8.17 -11.74 -5.96
C GLU A 71 8.44 -10.91 -4.69
N VAL A 72 7.40 -10.39 -4.04
CA VAL A 72 7.54 -9.61 -2.81
C VAL A 72 7.89 -10.46 -1.58
N ILE A 73 7.58 -11.77 -1.59
CA ILE A 73 7.65 -12.63 -0.38
C ILE A 73 9.06 -12.65 0.24
N PRO A 74 10.16 -12.82 -0.52
CA PRO A 74 11.52 -12.80 0.03
C PRO A 74 11.93 -11.47 0.68
N MET A 75 11.17 -10.39 0.41
CA MET A 75 11.45 -9.04 0.93
C MET A 75 10.72 -8.73 2.24
N LEU A 76 9.84 -9.65 2.70
CA LEU A 76 9.03 -9.51 3.90
C LEU A 76 9.74 -10.12 5.11
N ASP A 77 9.60 -9.47 6.27
CA ASP A 77 10.20 -9.95 7.53
C ASP A 77 9.45 -11.18 8.09
N LYS A 78 8.13 -11.25 7.86
CA LYS A 78 7.26 -12.34 8.29
C LYS A 78 6.12 -12.53 7.28
N LEU A 79 5.71 -13.78 7.10
CA LEU A 79 4.55 -14.16 6.29
C LEU A 79 3.47 -14.75 7.21
N ASP A 80 2.24 -14.25 7.09
CA ASP A 80 1.10 -14.82 7.79
C ASP A 80 0.73 -16.19 7.19
N PRO A 81 0.25 -17.18 7.98
CA PRO A 81 -0.17 -18.48 7.46
C PRO A 81 -1.22 -18.42 6.36
N SER A 82 -2.03 -17.36 6.29
CA SER A 82 -2.99 -17.15 5.19
C SER A 82 -2.33 -16.83 3.85
N ALA A 83 -1.12 -16.27 3.85
CA ALA A 83 -0.34 -15.95 2.67
C ALA A 83 0.67 -17.05 2.29
N ALA A 84 0.85 -18.06 3.15
CA ALA A 84 1.74 -19.20 2.93
C ALA A 84 1.07 -20.37 2.19
N ARG A 85 -0.16 -20.20 1.71
CA ARG A 85 -1.00 -21.25 1.11
C ARG A 85 -1.24 -20.99 -0.37
#